data_AF-A0A948MX36-F1
#
_entry.id   AF-A0A948MX36-F1
#
_cell.length_a   1.000
_cell.length_b   1.000
_cell.length_c   1.000
_cell.angle_alpha   90.00
_cell.angle_beta   90.00
_cell.angle_gamma   90.00
#
_symmetry.space_group_name_H-M   'P 1'
#
loop_
_entity.id
_entity.type
_entity.pdbx_description
1 polymer ?
#
loop_
_entity_poly.entity_id
_entity_poly.type
_entity_poly.pdbx_seq_one_letter_code
_entity_poly.pdbx_strand_id
1 'polypeptide(L)'
;MDRRRRPARLLAGVALAALGGLALAADTRPPLRAMSWIPHDADLVRVFATQPTECLTVPTDPAAARSIEIGRAAFRTPVLLGGQAARAGLSCESCHRSGRGNPDFQFPGASGAPGTADVTLSLFSSRRGNGVHDPKPIPDLSGPRDRLKVASAGLPDFIHGLIVEEFDGHAPPPAVLAGLADYVRALSPAACPKAAREPTTPRQLLDDARRALTAAE
;
A
#
# COMPACT_ATOMS: atom_id res chain seq x y z
N MET A 1 21.99 -71.35 -53.24
CA MET A 1 21.19 -71.28 -51.99
C MET A 1 20.60 -69.87 -51.93
N ASP A 2 19.47 -69.67 -52.60
CA ASP A 2 18.10 -69.74 -52.06
C ASP A 2 17.69 -68.39 -51.45
N ARG A 3 17.12 -67.50 -52.28
CA ARG A 3 15.68 -67.18 -52.40
C ARG A 3 15.20 -66.17 -51.33
N ARG A 4 14.94 -64.94 -51.77
CA ARG A 4 13.60 -64.38 -52.05
C ARG A 4 12.80 -64.01 -50.78
N ARG A 5 12.51 -62.71 -50.61
CA ARG A 5 11.15 -62.08 -50.60
C ARG A 5 11.17 -60.77 -49.80
N ARG A 6 10.92 -59.64 -50.50
CA ARG A 6 10.21 -58.48 -49.93
C ARG A 6 8.73 -58.90 -49.73
N PRO A 7 7.98 -58.33 -48.76
CA PRO A 7 7.20 -57.14 -49.13
C PRO A 7 7.01 -56.12 -47.99
N ALA A 8 6.78 -54.88 -48.42
CA ALA A 8 6.18 -53.81 -47.63
C ALA A 8 4.73 -54.16 -47.23
N ARG A 9 4.35 -53.89 -45.97
CA ARG A 9 2.97 -53.63 -45.48
C ARG A 9 3.10 -52.75 -44.23
N LEU A 10 2.80 -51.45 -44.35
CA LEU A 10 1.49 -50.81 -44.11
C LEU A 10 1.21 -50.56 -42.63
N LEU A 11 1.15 -49.26 -42.31
CA LEU A 11 0.19 -48.60 -41.42
C LEU A 11 0.19 -48.96 -39.93
N ALA A 12 0.71 -48.04 -39.12
CA ALA A 12 -0.10 -47.41 -38.08
C ALA A 12 0.50 -46.03 -37.78
N GLY A 13 -0.13 -44.99 -38.33
CA GLY A 13 0.17 -43.62 -37.95
C GLY A 13 -0.17 -43.43 -36.48
N VAL A 14 0.83 -43.21 -35.64
CA VAL A 14 0.62 -42.52 -34.38
C VAL A 14 0.67 -41.04 -34.73
N ALA A 15 -0.48 -40.49 -35.11
CA ALA A 15 -0.70 -39.07 -34.94
C ALA A 15 -0.60 -38.81 -33.44
N LEU A 16 0.59 -38.41 -32.96
CA LEU A 16 0.66 -37.66 -31.71
C LEU A 16 -0.15 -36.39 -31.98
N ALA A 17 -1.44 -36.45 -31.63
CA ALA A 17 -2.20 -35.26 -31.32
C ALA A 17 -1.42 -34.57 -30.20
N ALA A 18 -0.58 -33.61 -30.59
CA ALA A 18 -0.16 -32.55 -29.73
C ALA A 18 -1.45 -31.85 -29.28
N LEU A 19 -2.05 -32.39 -28.22
CA LEU A 19 -2.96 -31.67 -27.37
C LEU A 19 -2.10 -30.57 -26.76
N GLY A 20 -1.94 -29.51 -27.55
CA GLY A 20 -1.57 -28.18 -27.08
C GLY A 20 -2.66 -27.76 -26.12
N GLY A 21 -2.55 -28.24 -24.88
CA GLY A 21 -3.10 -27.57 -23.73
C GLY A 21 -2.34 -26.25 -23.61
N LEU A 22 -2.75 -25.26 -24.40
CA LEU A 22 -2.69 -23.88 -23.99
C LEU A 22 -3.59 -23.78 -22.75
N ALA A 23 -3.09 -24.26 -21.62
CA ALA A 23 -3.51 -23.74 -20.34
C ALA A 23 -3.20 -22.25 -20.44
N LEU A 24 -4.23 -21.46 -20.74
CA LEU A 24 -4.27 -20.07 -20.35
C LEU A 24 -3.86 -20.10 -18.88
N ALA A 25 -2.60 -19.77 -18.58
CA ALA A 25 -2.19 -19.52 -17.22
C ALA A 25 -3.11 -18.39 -16.77
N ALA A 26 -4.15 -18.74 -16.01
CA ALA A 26 -5.00 -17.76 -15.37
C ALA A 26 -4.04 -16.82 -14.66
N ASP A 27 -4.14 -15.52 -14.95
CA ASP A 27 -3.27 -14.53 -14.33
C ASP A 27 -3.45 -14.66 -12.81
N THR A 28 -2.48 -15.27 -12.13
CA THR A 28 -2.53 -15.57 -10.69
C THR A 28 -2.36 -14.31 -9.85
N ARG A 29 -2.27 -13.14 -10.50
CA ARG A 29 -2.18 -11.85 -9.85
C ARG A 29 -3.50 -11.52 -9.17
N PRO A 30 -3.46 -11.02 -7.94
CA PRO A 30 -4.68 -10.59 -7.27
C PRO A 30 -5.35 -9.46 -8.06
N PRO A 31 -6.70 -9.41 -8.09
CA PRO A 31 -7.44 -8.41 -8.85
C PRO A 31 -7.19 -6.98 -8.32
N LEU A 32 -6.86 -6.85 -7.04
CA LEU A 32 -6.39 -5.60 -6.44
C LEU A 32 -4.98 -5.80 -5.91
N ARG A 33 -4.04 -4.89 -6.25
CA ARG A 33 -2.68 -4.93 -5.69
C ARG A 33 -2.70 -4.93 -4.16
N ALA A 34 -3.67 -4.23 -3.57
CA ALA A 34 -3.86 -4.16 -2.13
C ALA A 34 -4.08 -5.53 -1.45
N MET A 35 -4.55 -6.54 -2.19
CA MET A 35 -4.72 -7.89 -1.65
C MET A 35 -3.40 -8.62 -1.38
N SER A 36 -2.27 -8.08 -1.85
CA SER A 36 -0.93 -8.66 -1.60
C SER A 36 -0.42 -8.41 -0.18
N TRP A 37 -1.06 -7.52 0.58
CA TRP A 37 -0.62 -7.11 1.92
C TRP A 37 -1.75 -7.10 2.95
N ILE A 38 -2.77 -7.93 2.75
CA ILE A 38 -3.82 -8.21 3.73
C ILE A 38 -3.83 -9.71 4.09
N PRO A 39 -4.40 -10.11 5.24
CA PRO A 39 -4.55 -11.53 5.57
C PRO A 39 -5.33 -12.28 4.49
N HIS A 40 -4.87 -13.50 4.17
CA HIS A 40 -5.49 -14.34 3.13
C HIS A 40 -6.93 -14.77 3.48
N ASP A 41 -7.26 -14.80 4.76
CA ASP A 41 -8.57 -15.15 5.32
C ASP A 41 -9.43 -13.91 5.64
N ALA A 42 -8.98 -12.71 5.27
CA ALA A 42 -9.71 -11.48 5.54
C ALA A 42 -11.02 -11.39 4.72
N ASP A 43 -12.06 -10.85 5.36
CA ASP A 43 -13.27 -10.41 4.65
C ASP A 43 -12.96 -9.20 3.74
N LEU A 44 -12.75 -9.48 2.46
CA LEU A 44 -12.39 -8.48 1.45
C LEU A 44 -13.45 -7.41 1.27
N VAL A 45 -14.74 -7.74 1.47
CA VAL A 45 -15.83 -6.76 1.35
C VAL A 45 -15.74 -5.78 2.51
N ARG A 46 -15.57 -6.26 3.74
CA ARG A 46 -15.33 -5.38 4.89
C ARG A 46 -14.08 -4.52 4.69
N VAL A 47 -12.99 -5.10 4.19
CA VAL A 47 -11.71 -4.41 4.03
C VAL A 47 -11.78 -3.32 2.97
N PHE A 48 -12.36 -3.59 1.79
CA PHE A 48 -12.30 -2.70 0.63
C PHE A 48 -13.57 -1.91 0.35
N ALA A 49 -14.75 -2.40 0.74
CA ALA A 49 -16.02 -1.68 0.57
C ALA A 49 -16.31 -0.69 1.70
N THR A 50 -15.49 -0.66 2.75
CA THR A 50 -15.57 0.34 3.81
C THR A 50 -14.17 0.85 4.19
N GLN A 51 -14.12 2.06 4.74
CA GLN A 51 -12.90 2.67 5.26
C GLN A 51 -13.14 3.28 6.65
N PRO A 52 -12.11 3.41 7.49
CA PRO A 52 -12.19 4.26 8.68
C PRO A 52 -12.52 5.69 8.26
N THR A 53 -13.33 6.37 9.07
CA THR A 53 -13.55 7.80 8.89
C THR A 53 -12.27 8.58 9.21
N GLU A 54 -12.00 9.58 8.39
CA GLU A 54 -10.82 10.43 8.52
C GLU A 54 -11.09 11.52 9.57
N CYS A 55 -10.22 11.60 10.58
CA CYS A 55 -10.37 12.54 11.69
C CYS A 55 -9.63 13.86 11.42
N LEU A 56 -9.99 14.55 10.34
CA LEU A 56 -9.24 15.68 9.81
C LEU A 56 -9.86 17.02 10.22
N THR A 57 -9.07 17.90 10.84
CA THR A 57 -9.44 19.31 11.00
C THR A 57 -9.13 20.06 9.71
N VAL A 58 -10.16 20.55 9.04
CA VAL A 58 -9.99 21.39 7.83
C VAL A 58 -9.86 22.86 8.27
N PRO A 59 -8.73 23.53 7.98
CA PRO A 59 -8.54 24.93 8.35
C PRO A 59 -9.37 25.85 7.45
N THR A 60 -9.70 27.03 7.97
CA THR A 60 -10.39 28.09 7.21
C THR A 60 -9.45 28.83 6.27
N ASP A 61 -8.16 28.88 6.57
CA ASP A 61 -7.15 29.50 5.72
C ASP A 61 -6.94 28.66 4.45
N PRO A 62 -7.14 29.24 3.25
CA PRO A 62 -7.00 28.51 1.99
C PRO A 62 -5.58 27.95 1.75
N ALA A 63 -4.54 28.65 2.19
CA ALA A 63 -3.17 28.20 2.00
C ALA A 63 -2.86 26.97 2.86
N ALA A 64 -3.26 27.00 4.14
CA ALA A 64 -3.18 25.84 5.03
C ALA A 64 -4.03 24.65 4.52
N ALA A 65 -5.24 24.91 4.03
CA ALA A 65 -6.11 23.88 3.47
C ALA A 65 -5.47 23.21 2.25
N ARG A 66 -4.85 24.00 1.35
CA ARG A 66 -4.11 23.48 0.20
C ARG A 66 -2.90 22.65 0.63
N SER A 67 -2.11 23.11 1.61
CA SER A 67 -0.96 22.34 2.14
C SER A 67 -1.39 20.97 2.65
N ILE A 68 -2.47 20.92 3.42
CA ILE A 68 -3.04 19.66 3.94
C ILE A 68 -3.50 18.75 2.79
N GLU A 69 -4.17 19.27 1.76
CA GLU A 69 -4.61 18.46 0.62
C GLU A 69 -3.44 17.94 -0.23
N ILE A 70 -2.36 18.73 -0.40
CA ILE A 70 -1.09 18.24 -1.00
C ILE A 70 -0.57 17.05 -0.19
N GLY A 71 -0.51 17.19 1.14
CA GLY A 71 -0.09 16.12 2.05
C GLY A 71 -0.96 14.89 1.96
N ARG A 72 -2.29 15.07 2.00
CA ARG A 72 -3.28 13.99 1.94
C ARG A 72 -3.18 13.22 0.62
N ALA A 73 -3.00 13.91 -0.50
CA ALA A 73 -2.76 13.28 -1.79
C ALA A 73 -1.45 12.50 -1.80
N ALA A 74 -0.37 13.10 -1.30
CA ALA A 74 0.95 12.49 -1.21
C ALA A 74 0.97 11.24 -0.31
N PHE A 75 0.25 11.29 0.81
CA PHE A 75 0.11 10.19 1.78
C PHE A 75 -0.52 8.93 1.17
N ARG A 76 -1.39 9.11 0.18
CA ARG A 76 -2.18 8.04 -0.44
C ARG A 76 -1.56 7.47 -1.70
N THR A 77 -0.54 8.11 -2.26
CA THR A 77 0.12 7.63 -3.48
C THR A 77 1.29 6.70 -3.17
N PRO A 78 1.48 5.62 -3.93
CA PRO A 78 2.61 4.70 -3.72
C PRO A 78 3.95 5.24 -4.24
N VAL A 79 3.96 6.38 -4.93
CA VAL A 79 5.17 6.89 -5.62
C VAL A 79 6.17 7.58 -4.70
N LEU A 80 5.82 7.81 -3.44
CA LEU A 80 6.76 8.36 -2.44
C LEU A 80 7.74 7.31 -1.93
N LEU A 81 7.26 6.08 -1.74
CA LEU A 81 8.09 5.00 -1.23
C LEU A 81 8.95 4.44 -2.37
N GLY A 82 10.08 3.83 -2.02
CA GLY A 82 10.96 3.15 -2.96
C GLY A 82 10.95 1.64 -2.79
N GLY A 83 11.96 1.00 -3.36
CA GLY A 83 12.28 -0.42 -3.13
C GLY A 83 11.10 -1.37 -3.33
N GLN A 84 10.96 -2.32 -2.41
CA GLN A 84 9.88 -3.32 -2.44
C GLN A 84 8.51 -2.73 -2.08
N ALA A 85 8.48 -1.70 -1.23
CA ALA A 85 7.24 -1.04 -0.85
C ALA A 85 6.54 -0.43 -2.09
N ALA A 86 7.29 0.30 -2.92
CA ALA A 86 6.77 0.84 -4.18
C ALA A 86 6.27 -0.24 -5.13
N ARG A 87 7.02 -1.34 -5.28
CA ARG A 87 6.66 -2.48 -6.16
C ARG A 87 5.38 -3.17 -5.71
N ALA A 88 5.18 -3.30 -4.41
CA ALA A 88 3.95 -3.82 -3.83
C ALA A 88 2.78 -2.82 -3.84
N GLY A 89 3.02 -1.57 -4.27
CA GLY A 89 2.02 -0.52 -4.28
C GLY A 89 1.65 -0.03 -2.88
N LEU A 90 2.59 -0.11 -1.93
CA LEU A 90 2.41 0.46 -0.59
C LEU A 90 2.52 1.99 -0.65
N SER A 91 1.73 2.65 0.19
CA SER A 91 1.83 4.07 0.53
C SER A 91 1.70 4.23 2.05
N CYS A 92 1.80 5.46 2.56
CA CYS A 92 1.55 5.73 3.98
C CYS A 92 0.13 5.25 4.37
N GLU A 93 -0.85 5.44 3.49
CA GLU A 93 -2.25 4.99 3.60
C GLU A 93 -2.39 3.46 3.74
N SER A 94 -1.47 2.66 3.18
CA SER A 94 -1.52 1.19 3.31
C SER A 94 -1.38 0.74 4.76
N CYS A 95 -0.52 1.40 5.53
CA CYS A 95 -0.38 1.17 6.97
C CYS A 95 -1.38 2.01 7.77
N HIS A 96 -1.62 3.25 7.33
CA HIS A 96 -2.37 4.24 8.08
C HIS A 96 -3.67 4.66 7.36
N ARG A 97 -4.64 3.76 7.22
CA ARG A 97 -5.89 3.99 6.47
C ARG A 97 -6.68 5.21 6.99
N SER A 98 -6.88 6.23 6.16
CA SER A 98 -7.47 7.52 6.54
C SER A 98 -6.76 8.16 7.74
N GLY A 99 -5.44 7.97 7.86
CA GLY A 99 -4.65 8.41 9.01
C GLY A 99 -4.87 7.57 10.29
N ARG A 100 -5.65 6.49 10.23
CA ARG A 100 -5.92 5.54 11.32
C ARG A 100 -5.02 4.32 11.22
N GLY A 101 -4.83 3.55 12.28
CA GLY A 101 -4.13 2.26 12.16
C GLY A 101 -4.87 1.30 11.22
N ASN A 102 -4.14 0.44 10.51
CA ASN A 102 -4.74 -0.58 9.65
C ASN A 102 -4.63 -1.99 10.27
N PRO A 103 -5.65 -2.48 11.00
CA PRO A 103 -5.63 -3.83 11.58
C PRO A 103 -5.63 -4.95 10.53
N ASP A 104 -5.98 -4.61 9.29
CA ASP A 104 -6.03 -5.55 8.16
C ASP A 104 -4.72 -5.55 7.36
N PHE A 105 -3.69 -4.81 7.77
CA PHE A 105 -2.38 -4.85 7.12
C PHE A 105 -1.61 -6.10 7.55
N GLN A 106 -1.19 -6.92 6.59
CA GLN A 106 -0.28 -8.03 6.82
C GLN A 106 0.60 -8.24 5.59
N PHE A 107 1.84 -7.77 5.67
CA PHE A 107 2.80 -7.89 4.58
C PHE A 107 3.70 -9.11 4.79
N PRO A 108 3.79 -10.04 3.82
CA PRO A 108 4.63 -11.23 3.93
C PRO A 108 6.09 -10.90 4.26
N GLY A 109 6.59 -11.44 5.36
CA GLY A 109 7.96 -11.24 5.82
C GLY A 109 8.21 -9.93 6.59
N ALA A 110 7.25 -9.00 6.63
CA ALA A 110 7.34 -7.76 7.40
C ALA A 110 6.33 -7.64 8.55
N SER A 111 5.26 -8.42 8.53
CA SER A 111 4.27 -8.47 9.61
C SER A 111 4.38 -9.77 10.41
N GLY A 112 4.10 -9.69 11.71
CA GLY A 112 3.88 -10.87 12.55
C GLY A 112 2.39 -11.19 12.60
N ALA A 113 1.64 -10.42 13.40
CA ALA A 113 0.18 -10.43 13.40
C ALA A 113 -0.38 -9.39 12.42
N PRO A 114 -1.64 -9.52 11.95
CA PRO A 114 -2.33 -8.44 11.26
C PRO A 114 -2.31 -7.14 12.07
N GLY A 115 -2.10 -6.01 11.39
CA GLY A 115 -1.95 -4.69 12.00
C GLY A 115 -0.56 -4.39 12.55
N THR A 116 0.43 -5.22 12.24
CA THR A 116 1.84 -4.98 12.60
C THR A 116 2.72 -4.81 11.38
N ALA A 117 3.82 -4.07 11.53
CA ALA A 117 4.85 -3.94 10.50
C ALA A 117 6.22 -3.78 11.15
N ASP A 118 7.22 -4.39 10.53
CA ASP A 118 8.63 -4.18 10.78
C ASP A 118 9.23 -3.37 9.63
N VAL A 119 9.42 -2.08 9.87
CA VAL A 119 10.02 -1.13 8.92
C VAL A 119 11.55 -1.08 9.05
N THR A 120 12.13 -1.89 9.94
CA THR A 120 13.58 -2.00 10.16
C THR A 120 14.19 -3.21 9.44
N LEU A 121 13.45 -3.84 8.54
CA LEU A 121 13.93 -4.92 7.70
C LEU A 121 14.65 -4.41 6.45
N SER A 122 15.69 -5.13 6.04
CA SER A 122 16.38 -4.92 4.75
C SER A 122 15.47 -5.10 3.54
N LEU A 123 14.26 -5.64 3.72
CA LEU A 123 13.24 -5.76 2.70
C LEU A 123 12.78 -4.40 2.16
N PHE A 124 12.60 -3.42 3.06
CA PHE A 124 12.11 -2.09 2.68
C PHE A 124 13.23 -1.08 2.44
N SER A 125 14.39 -1.28 3.07
CA SER A 125 15.50 -0.34 2.96
C SER A 125 16.87 -1.02 2.95
N SER A 126 17.72 -0.56 2.03
CA SER A 126 19.14 -0.85 1.96
C SER A 126 19.98 -0.19 3.06
N ARG A 127 19.39 0.73 3.84
CA ARG A 127 20.07 1.57 4.84
C ARG A 127 19.79 1.18 6.29
N ARG A 128 18.59 0.69 6.59
CA ARG A 128 18.07 0.58 7.98
C ARG A 128 17.81 -0.86 8.46
N GLY A 129 18.23 -1.86 7.69
CA GLY A 129 18.13 -3.26 8.07
C GLY A 129 18.87 -3.58 9.39
N ASN A 130 18.15 -4.00 10.43
CA ASN A 130 18.74 -4.39 11.72
C ASN A 130 18.99 -5.91 11.86
N GLY A 131 18.51 -6.71 10.91
CA GLY A 131 18.65 -8.18 10.89
C GLY A 131 17.74 -8.92 11.89
N VAL A 132 16.83 -8.23 12.57
CA VAL A 132 15.88 -8.80 13.53
C VAL A 132 14.48 -8.64 12.98
N HIS A 133 13.65 -9.68 13.07
CA HIS A 133 12.23 -9.58 12.74
C HIS A 133 11.44 -9.23 14.00
N ASP A 134 11.15 -7.93 14.21
CA ASP A 134 10.50 -7.43 15.41
C ASP A 134 9.30 -6.50 15.13
N PRO A 135 8.29 -6.98 14.36
CA PRO A 135 7.16 -6.18 13.91
C PRO A 135 6.42 -5.51 15.07
N LYS A 136 6.08 -4.24 14.88
CA LYS A 136 5.38 -3.42 15.87
C LYS A 136 3.95 -3.10 15.43
N PRO A 137 3.02 -2.87 16.36
CA PRO A 137 1.68 -2.36 16.03
C PRO A 137 1.78 -1.05 15.25
N ILE A 138 0.98 -0.94 14.19
CA ILE A 138 0.89 0.28 13.40
C ILE A 138 0.10 1.33 14.18
N PRO A 139 0.67 2.51 14.47
CA PRO A 139 -0.01 3.52 15.28
C PRO A 139 -1.16 4.20 14.52
N ASP A 140 -2.16 4.63 15.27
CA ASP A 140 -3.21 5.53 14.81
C ASP A 140 -2.69 6.98 14.86
N LEU A 141 -2.47 7.60 13.70
CA LEU A 141 -1.93 8.96 13.60
C LEU A 141 -2.93 10.02 14.06
N SER A 142 -4.22 9.68 14.07
CA SER A 142 -5.30 10.50 14.62
C SER A 142 -5.50 10.30 16.12
N GLY A 143 -4.70 9.42 16.76
CA GLY A 143 -4.77 9.19 18.20
C GLY A 143 -4.12 10.29 19.05
N PRO A 144 -4.06 10.10 20.38
CA PRO A 144 -3.35 10.99 21.29
C PRO A 144 -1.87 11.18 20.88
N ARG A 145 -1.41 12.43 20.82
CA ARG A 145 -0.07 12.78 20.30
C ARG A 145 1.09 12.24 21.13
N ASP A 146 0.88 12.08 22.43
CA ASP A 146 1.84 11.48 23.37
C ASP A 146 2.12 10.00 23.08
N ARG A 147 1.28 9.34 22.27
CA ARG A 147 1.49 7.96 21.82
C ARG A 147 2.27 7.85 20.51
N LEU A 148 2.56 8.97 19.85
CA LEU A 148 3.35 9.00 18.62
C LEU A 148 4.85 9.13 18.96
N LYS A 149 5.70 8.50 18.15
CA LYS A 149 7.16 8.47 18.36
C LYS A 149 7.85 9.82 18.11
N VAL A 150 7.14 10.81 17.59
CA VAL A 150 7.70 12.10 17.17
C VAL A 150 6.82 13.26 17.64
N ALA A 151 7.46 14.31 18.14
CA ALA A 151 6.78 15.57 18.45
C ALA A 151 6.50 16.39 17.18
N SER A 152 5.47 17.25 17.21
CA SER A 152 5.04 18.03 16.03
C SER A 152 6.15 18.86 15.38
N ALA A 153 7.09 19.39 16.16
CA ALA A 153 8.21 20.20 15.64
C ALA A 153 9.19 19.38 14.77
N GLY A 154 9.44 18.12 15.11
CA GLY A 154 10.36 17.23 14.37
C GLY A 154 9.68 16.39 13.29
N LEU A 155 8.39 16.60 13.04
CA LEU A 155 7.60 15.76 12.14
C LEU A 155 8.08 15.78 10.68
N PRO A 156 8.48 16.92 10.06
CA PRO A 156 8.99 16.91 8.69
C PRO A 156 10.25 16.05 8.54
N ASP A 157 11.24 16.22 9.42
CA ASP A 157 12.49 15.45 9.37
C ASP A 157 12.24 13.96 9.62
N PHE A 158 11.31 13.64 10.52
CA PHE A 158 10.89 12.26 10.76
C PHE A 158 10.26 11.64 9.51
N ILE A 159 9.29 12.32 8.87
CA ILE A 159 8.65 11.84 7.63
C ILE A 159 9.68 11.69 6.50
N HIS A 160 10.62 12.63 6.38
CA HIS A 160 11.72 12.51 5.42
C HIS A 160 12.56 11.24 5.70
N GLY A 161 12.89 10.98 6.97
CA GLY A 161 13.58 9.77 7.40
C GLY A 161 12.81 8.49 7.04
N LEU A 162 11.49 8.46 7.27
CA LEU A 162 10.67 7.31 6.86
C LEU A 162 10.79 7.07 5.35
N ILE A 163 10.58 8.12 4.54
CA ILE A 163 10.57 7.99 3.09
C ILE A 163 11.93 7.56 2.55
N VAL A 164 12.99 8.29 2.91
CA VAL A 164 14.31 8.10 2.31
C VAL A 164 15.06 6.95 2.98
N GLU A 165 15.05 6.88 4.30
CA GLU A 165 15.89 5.95 5.05
C GLU A 165 15.19 4.62 5.32
N GLU A 166 13.89 4.58 5.60
CA GLU A 166 13.18 3.33 5.92
C GLU A 166 12.54 2.64 4.71
N PHE A 167 12.21 3.40 3.67
CA PHE A 167 11.53 2.88 2.48
C PHE A 167 12.27 3.10 1.16
N ASP A 168 13.51 3.57 1.20
CA ASP A 168 14.35 3.82 0.03
C ASP A 168 13.73 4.73 -1.05
N GLY A 169 12.81 5.60 -0.64
CA GLY A 169 12.23 6.64 -1.49
C GLY A 169 13.23 7.73 -1.85
N HIS A 170 12.85 8.55 -2.81
CA HIS A 170 13.59 9.78 -3.12
C HIS A 170 13.14 10.89 -2.18
N ALA A 171 14.02 11.85 -1.90
CA ALA A 171 13.67 13.03 -1.13
C ALA A 171 12.45 13.74 -1.78
N PRO A 172 11.32 13.92 -1.05
CA PRO A 172 10.15 14.58 -1.61
C PRO A 172 10.41 16.08 -1.90
N PRO A 173 9.69 16.68 -2.87
CA PRO A 173 9.70 18.13 -3.02
C PRO A 173 9.32 18.85 -1.72
N PRO A 174 9.88 20.03 -1.41
CA PRO A 174 9.62 20.72 -0.13
C PRO A 174 8.14 20.93 0.20
N ALA A 175 7.33 21.30 -0.80
CA ALA A 175 5.88 21.47 -0.63
C ALA A 175 5.16 20.17 -0.25
N VAL A 176 5.62 19.03 -0.79
CA VAL A 176 5.07 17.70 -0.47
C VAL A 176 5.43 17.31 0.95
N LEU A 177 6.68 17.51 1.36
CA LEU A 177 7.13 17.20 2.72
C LEU A 177 6.41 18.07 3.76
N ALA A 178 6.28 19.37 3.49
CA ALA A 178 5.52 20.29 4.33
C ALA A 178 4.05 19.87 4.42
N GLY A 179 3.41 19.59 3.27
CA GLY A 179 2.02 19.14 3.22
C GLY A 179 1.78 17.84 3.98
N LEU A 180 2.67 16.84 3.86
CA LEU A 180 2.58 15.59 4.62
C LEU A 180 2.60 15.84 6.13
N ALA A 181 3.50 16.72 6.60
CA ALA A 181 3.56 17.08 8.00
C ALA A 181 2.29 17.83 8.44
N ASP A 182 1.77 18.73 7.62
CA ASP A 182 0.54 19.48 7.91
C ASP A 182 -0.70 18.59 7.93
N TYR A 183 -0.80 17.64 7.00
CA TYR A 183 -1.85 16.62 6.98
C TYR A 183 -1.83 15.79 8.28
N VAL A 184 -0.67 15.26 8.67
CA VAL A 184 -0.54 14.47 9.90
C VAL A 184 -0.84 15.31 11.15
N ARG A 185 -0.50 16.60 11.17
CA ARG A 185 -0.85 17.54 12.25
C ARG A 185 -2.34 17.85 12.33
N ALA A 186 -3.02 17.88 11.19
CA ALA A 186 -4.45 18.14 11.11
C ALA A 186 -5.31 16.95 11.57
N LEU A 187 -4.74 15.75 11.66
CA LEU A 187 -5.40 14.57 12.24
C LEU A 187 -5.58 14.73 13.75
N SER A 188 -6.79 14.53 14.28
CA SER A 188 -7.06 14.72 15.71
C SER A 188 -8.27 13.91 16.16
N PRO A 189 -8.28 13.32 17.37
CA PRO A 189 -9.45 12.64 17.91
C PRO A 189 -10.68 13.56 17.96
N ALA A 190 -10.47 14.86 18.19
CA ALA A 190 -11.53 15.86 18.31
C ALA A 190 -12.24 16.15 16.98
N ALA A 191 -11.61 15.80 15.85
CA ALA A 191 -12.18 15.98 14.51
C ALA A 191 -12.77 14.68 13.93
N CYS A 192 -12.82 13.59 14.70
CA CYS A 192 -13.40 12.35 14.24
C CYS A 192 -14.92 12.47 14.02
N PRO A 193 -15.45 12.02 12.87
CA PRO A 193 -16.88 11.83 12.68
C PRO A 193 -17.46 10.84 13.71
N LYS A 194 -18.77 10.94 13.96
CA LYS A 194 -19.47 10.03 14.90
C LYS A 194 -19.38 8.57 14.48
N ALA A 195 -19.48 8.29 13.18
CA ALA A 195 -19.31 6.96 12.64
C ALA A 195 -17.81 6.63 12.58
N ALA A 196 -17.41 5.46 13.08
CA ALA A 196 -16.01 5.02 13.03
C ALA A 196 -15.57 4.55 11.63
N ARG A 197 -16.53 4.14 10.79
CA ARG A 197 -16.32 3.69 9.41
C ARG A 197 -17.41 4.23 8.51
N GLU A 198 -17.08 4.34 7.23
CA GLU A 198 -17.99 4.73 6.17
C GLU A 198 -17.82 3.82 4.95
N PRO A 199 -18.86 3.68 4.11
CA PRO A 199 -18.74 2.97 2.84
C PRO A 199 -17.74 3.67 1.91
N THR A 200 -16.98 2.88 1.15
CA THR A 200 -16.18 3.37 0.04
C THR A 200 -17.04 3.38 -1.21
N THR A 201 -17.23 4.57 -1.81
CA THR A 201 -18.04 4.73 -3.02
C THR A 201 -17.21 5.23 -4.20
N PRO A 202 -17.58 4.91 -5.45
CA PRO A 202 -16.91 5.45 -6.64
C PRO A 202 -16.90 6.99 -6.67
N ARG A 203 -17.95 7.64 -6.14
CA ARG A 203 -18.02 9.10 -6.02
C ARG A 203 -16.89 9.63 -5.12
N GLN A 204 -16.74 9.08 -3.92
CA GLN A 204 -15.66 9.49 -3.01
C GLN A 204 -14.28 9.30 -3.62
N LEU A 205 -14.03 8.17 -4.30
CA LEU A 205 -12.75 7.91 -4.97
C LEU A 205 -12.44 8.94 -6.07
N LEU A 206 -13.45 9.30 -6.87
CA LEU A 206 -13.31 10.34 -7.89
C LEU A 206 -13.13 11.73 -7.28
N ASP A 207 -13.82 12.04 -6.18
CA ASP A 207 -13.68 13.32 -5.48
C ASP A 207 -12.31 13.46 -4.81
N ASP A 208 -11.76 12.38 -4.26
CA ASP A 208 -10.38 12.33 -3.75
C ASP A 208 -9.37 12.59 -4.87
N ALA A 209 -9.55 11.95 -6.04
CA ALA A 209 -8.69 12.19 -7.20
C ALA A 209 -8.76 13.64 -7.71
N ARG A 210 -9.97 14.23 -7.76
CA ARG A 210 -10.16 15.63 -8.15
C ARG A 210 -9.47 16.59 -7.19
N ARG A 211 -9.63 16.40 -5.87
CA ARG A 211 -8.95 17.24 -4.87
C ARG A 211 -7.43 17.15 -4.98
N ALA A 212 -6.89 15.95 -5.22
CA ALA A 212 -5.47 15.78 -5.45
C ALA A 212 -4.97 16.53 -6.69
N LEU A 213 -5.72 16.51 -7.79
CA LEU A 213 -5.38 17.28 -9.01
C LEU A 213 -5.44 18.79 -8.75
N THR A 214 -6.50 19.29 -8.12
CA THR A 214 -6.62 20.71 -7.77
C THR A 214 -5.52 21.18 -6.82
N ALA A 215 -5.06 20.33 -5.90
CA ALA A 215 -3.95 20.67 -5.01
C ALA A 215 -2.59 20.75 -5.72
N ALA A 216 -2.45 20.12 -6.90
CA ALA A 216 -1.22 20.09 -7.70
C ALA A 216 -1.06 21.29 -8.65
N GLU A 217 -2.14 22.04 -8.91
CA GLU A 217 -2.17 23.31 -9.65
C GLU A 217 -1.71 24.46 -8.76
#